data_AF-A0A2V5PGB4-F1
#
_entry.id   AF-A0A2V5PGB4-F1
#
_cell.length_a   1.000
_cell.length_b   1.000
_cell.length_c   1.000
_cell.angle_alpha   90.00
_cell.angle_beta   90.00
_cell.angle_gamma   90.00
#
_symmetry.space_group_name_H-M   'P 1'
#
loop_
_entity.id
_entity.type
_entity.pdbx_description
1 polymer ?
#
loop_
_entity_poly.entity_id
_entity_poly.type
_entity_poly.pdbx_seq_one_letter_code
_entity_poly.pdbx_strand_id
1 'polypeptide(L)'
;GFTSAPPILAAKAAGAATFLHESNAIPGRANRWLSRVVNRAFVGFPSACRRLKNRSVTVTGTPVRPPFHPRDVRACRTDLGL
;
A
#
# COMPACT_ATOMS: atom_id res chain seq x y z
N GLY A 1 1.47 4.42 8.53
CA GLY A 1 2.39 5.45 8.04
C GLY A 1 3.27 6.01 9.14
N PHE A 2 2.69 6.71 10.13
CA PHE A 2 3.50 7.29 11.22
C PHE A 2 4.23 6.22 12.04
N THR A 3 3.49 5.17 12.41
CA THR A 3 4.02 3.99 13.11
C THR A 3 5.00 3.15 12.30
N SER A 4 5.00 3.25 10.97
CA SER A 4 5.93 2.52 10.10
C SER A 4 7.26 3.22 9.91
N ALA A 5 7.41 4.48 10.33
CA ALA A 5 8.67 5.21 10.14
C ALA A 5 9.81 4.69 11.02
N PRO A 6 9.65 4.52 12.35
CA PRO A 6 10.74 3.99 13.20
C PRO A 6 11.31 2.64 12.74
N PRO A 7 10.50 1.59 12.46
CA PRO A 7 11.06 0.30 12.05
C PRO A 7 11.75 0.36 10.67
N ILE A 8 11.25 1.17 9.73
CA ILE A 8 11.91 1.33 8.42
C ILE A 8 13.26 2.04 8.55
N LEU A 9 13.35 3.06 9.40
CA LEU A 9 14.62 3.76 9.62
C LEU A 9 15.64 2.87 10.31
N ALA A 10 15.22 2.09 11.32
CA ALA A 10 16.08 1.12 11.99
C ALA A 10 16.58 0.03 11.03
N ALA A 11 15.68 -0.56 10.23
CA ALA A 11 16.03 -1.56 9.23
C ALA A 11 17.03 -1.01 8.19
N LYS A 12 16.81 0.22 7.71
CA LYS A 12 17.74 0.87 6.79
C LYS A 12 19.11 1.13 7.42
N ALA A 13 19.16 1.58 8.67
CA ALA A 13 20.41 1.77 9.40
C ALA A 13 21.18 0.45 9.59
N ALA A 14 20.46 -0.67 9.73
CA ALA A 14 21.03 -2.02 9.78
C ALA A 14 21.38 -2.61 8.40
N GLY A 15 21.25 -1.84 7.30
CA GLY A 15 21.55 -2.32 5.95
C GLY A 15 20.49 -3.29 5.37
N ALA A 16 19.34 -3.44 6.01
CA ALA A 16 18.29 -4.32 5.52
C ALA A 16 17.50 -3.69 4.36
N ALA A 17 16.97 -4.54 3.48
CA ALA A 17 16.03 -4.12 2.45
C ALA A 17 14.71 -3.70 3.11
N THR A 18 14.19 -2.55 2.70
CA THR A 18 12.97 -1.96 3.26
C THR A 18 11.90 -1.80 2.19
N PHE A 19 10.67 -2.09 2.58
CA PHE A 19 9.49 -2.04 1.72
C PHE A 19 8.35 -1.38 2.47
N LEU A 20 7.41 -0.79 1.73
CA LEU A 20 6.14 -0.32 2.29
C LEU A 20 4.98 -0.68 1.36
N HIS A 21 3.78 -0.82 1.93
CA HIS A 21 2.53 -0.93 1.19
C HIS A 21 1.59 0.22 1.58
N GLU A 22 0.90 0.80 0.59
CA GLU A 22 -0.14 1.80 0.77
C GLU A 22 -1.48 1.29 0.23
N SER A 23 -2.40 0.98 1.14
CA SER A 23 -3.74 0.48 0.80
C SER A 23 -4.70 1.56 0.35
N ASN A 24 -4.43 2.85 0.61
CA ASN A 24 -5.35 3.93 0.26
C ASN A 24 -5.08 4.50 -1.13
N ALA A 25 -6.13 5.01 -1.80
CA ALA A 25 -5.99 5.73 -3.07
C ALA A 25 -5.19 7.04 -2.93
N ILE A 26 -5.18 7.64 -1.72
CA ILE A 26 -4.43 8.84 -1.39
C ILE A 26 -3.40 8.49 -0.31
N PRO A 27 -2.10 8.46 -0.65
CA PRO A 27 -1.09 8.09 0.34
C PRO A 27 -0.96 9.10 1.48
N GLY A 28 -0.84 8.57 2.69
CA GLY A 28 -0.62 9.38 3.90
C GLY A 28 0.72 10.14 3.86
N ARG A 29 0.84 11.23 4.62
CA ARG A 29 2.07 12.06 4.66
C ARG A 29 3.32 11.24 4.98
N ALA A 30 3.23 10.35 5.97
CA ALA A 30 4.33 9.49 6.35
C ALA A 30 4.73 8.50 5.24
N ASN A 31 3.76 7.89 4.55
CA ASN A 31 4.05 6.96 3.44
C ASN A 31 4.66 7.68 2.24
N ARG A 32 4.22 8.91 1.94
CA ARG A 32 4.85 9.76 0.90
C ARG A 32 6.29 10.16 1.21
N TRP A 33 6.61 10.31 2.50
CA TRP A 33 7.99 10.56 2.92
C TRP A 33 8.82 9.27 2.89
N LEU A 34 8.29 8.19 3.49
CA LEU A 34 8.96 6.88 3.54
C LEU A 34 9.19 6.28 2.15
N SER A 35 8.33 6.58 1.17
CA SER A 35 8.55 6.11 -0.21
C SER A 35 9.89 6.54 -0.78
N ARG A 36 10.47 7.63 -0.29
CA ARG A 36 11.78 8.12 -0.74
C ARG A 36 12.95 7.32 -0.19
N VAL A 37 12.75 6.62 0.93
CA VAL A 37 13.82 5.94 1.66
C VAL A 37 13.82 4.43 1.47
N VAL A 38 12.66 3.83 1.18
CA VAL A 38 12.50 2.40 0.95
C VAL A 38 13.03 1.95 -0.42
N ASN A 39 13.41 0.68 -0.53
CA ASN A 39 13.89 0.09 -1.78
C ASN A 39 12.77 -0.03 -2.82
N ARG A 40 11.56 -0.40 -2.38
CA ARG A 40 10.39 -0.56 -3.24
C ARG A 40 9.11 -0.29 -2.46
N ALA A 41 8.11 0.24 -3.14
CA ALA A 41 6.78 0.45 -2.60
C ALA A 41 5.74 -0.39 -3.35
N PHE A 42 4.70 -0.78 -2.63
CA PHE A 42 3.53 -1.46 -3.16
C PHE A 42 2.29 -0.60 -2.92
N VAL A 43 1.32 -0.66 -3.83
CA VAL A 43 0.08 0.12 -3.68
C VAL A 43 -1.15 -0.74 -3.96
N GLY A 44 -2.23 -0.43 -3.24
CA GLY A 44 -3.54 -1.02 -3.46
C GLY A 44 -4.23 -0.46 -4.70
N PHE A 45 -4.05 0.83 -4.98
CA PHE A 45 -4.72 1.53 -6.08
C PHE A 45 -3.71 2.10 -7.08
N PRO A 46 -3.95 1.96 -8.40
CA PRO A 46 -3.10 2.59 -9.42
C PRO A 46 -2.94 4.11 -9.24
N SER A 47 -3.99 4.79 -8.75
CA SER A 47 -3.98 6.24 -8.50
C SER A 47 -2.98 6.69 -7.43
N ALA A 48 -2.56 5.78 -6.55
CA ALA A 48 -1.56 6.05 -5.52
C ALA A 48 -0.13 6.10 -6.08
N CYS A 49 0.17 5.43 -7.20
CA CYS A 49 1.53 5.35 -7.77
C CYS A 49 2.17 6.72 -7.96
N ARG A 50 1.47 7.65 -8.62
CA ARG A 50 1.98 9.00 -8.94
C ARG A 50 2.21 9.88 -7.70
N ARG A 51 1.72 9.45 -6.53
CA ARG A 51 1.80 10.20 -5.27
C ARG A 51 2.94 9.72 -4.38
N LEU A 52 3.57 8.59 -4.71
CA LEU A 52 4.75 8.08 -4.03
C LEU A 52 6.01 8.47 -4.82
N LYS A 53 6.99 9.07 -4.15
CA LYS A 53 8.29 9.39 -4.74
C LYS A 53 9.23 8.20 -4.57
N ASN A 54 9.07 7.17 -5.40
CA ASN A 54 9.95 6.00 -5.48
C ASN A 54 10.06 5.57 -6.95
N ARG A 55 11.23 5.07 -7.39
CA ARG A 55 11.43 4.60 -8.77
C ARG A 55 10.82 3.21 -9.02
N SER A 56 10.60 2.44 -7.96
CA SER A 56 10.07 1.08 -7.96
C SER A 56 8.76 1.03 -7.18
N VAL A 57 7.64 1.28 -7.87
CA VAL A 57 6.28 1.17 -7.31
C VAL A 57 5.50 0.11 -8.09
N THR A 58 4.93 -0.87 -7.38
CA THR A 58 4.13 -1.95 -7.98
C THR A 58 2.70 -1.91 -7.48
N VAL A 59 1.71 -2.02 -8.38
CA VAL A 59 0.31 -2.19 -8.00
C VAL A 59 0.08 -3.66 -7.66
N THR A 60 -0.30 -3.93 -6.42
CA THR A 60 -0.56 -5.30 -5.93
C THR A 60 -2.01 -5.51 -5.53
N GLY A 61 -2.80 -4.44 -5.42
CA GLY A 61 -4.05 -4.50 -4.66
C GLY A 61 -3.79 -4.49 -3.15
N THR A 62 -4.89 -4.50 -2.39
CA THR A 62 -4.85 -4.58 -0.93
C THR A 62 -5.01 -6.04 -0.52
N PRO A 63 -4.02 -6.64 0.17
CA PRO A 63 -4.15 -8.02 0.66
C PRO A 63 -5.37 -8.16 1.57
N VAL A 64 -6.17 -9.19 1.32
CA VAL A 64 -7.35 -9.54 2.09
C VAL A 64 -7.30 -11.02 2.49
N ARG A 65 -8.10 -11.41 3.49
CA ARG A 65 -8.18 -12.83 3.91
C ARG A 65 -8.76 -13.69 2.78
N PRO A 66 -8.45 -15.00 2.70
CA PRO A 66 -8.90 -15.87 1.61
C PRO A 66 -10.42 -15.85 1.31
N PRO A 67 -11.33 -15.70 2.30
CA PRO A 67 -12.76 -15.58 2.00
C PRO A 67 -13.14 -14.34 1.18
N PHE A 68 -12.34 -13.28 1.25
CA PHE A 68 -12.54 -12.09 0.43
C PHE A 68 -11.87 -12.29 -0.92
N HIS A 69 -12.70 -12.43 -1.94
CA HIS A 69 -12.28 -12.55 -3.32
C HIS A 69 -13.13 -11.59 -4.18
N PRO A 70 -12.64 -11.21 -5.37
CA PRO A 70 -13.45 -10.45 -6.31
C PRO A 70 -14.79 -11.15 -6.57
N ARG A 71 -15.89 -10.42 -6.40
CA ARG A 71 -17.25 -10.86 -6.69
C ARG A 71 -17.93 -9.85 -7.60
N ASP A 72 -18.92 -10.30 -8.34
CA ASP A 72 -19.72 -9.41 -9.18
C ASP A 72 -20.41 -8.33 -8.33
N VAL A 73 -20.30 -7.08 -8.76
CA VAL A 73 -20.79 -5.93 -7.99
C VAL A 73 -22.31 -5.95 -7.90
N ARG A 74 -23.02 -6.33 -8.97
CA ARG A 74 -24.49 -6.35 -8.96
C ARG A 74 -24.99 -7.43 -8.01
N ALA A 75 -24.44 -8.64 -8.09
CA ALA A 75 -24.77 -9.73 -7.18
C ALA A 75 -24.52 -9.35 -5.71
N CYS A 76 -23.36 -8.77 -5.40
CA CYS A 76 -23.07 -8.30 -4.04
C CYS A 76 -24.04 -7.23 -3.54
N ARG A 77 -24.53 -6.34 -4.42
CA ARG A 77 -25.55 -5.34 -4.05
C ARG A 77 -26.88 -5.99 -3.76
N THR A 78 -27.33 -6.90 -4.63
CA THR A 78 -28.55 -7.68 -4.42
C THR A 78 -28.50 -8.48 -3.10
N ASP A 79 -27.38 -9.15 -2.80
CA ASP A 79 -27.15 -9.86 -1.53
C ASP A 79 -27.27 -8.94 -0.29
N LEU A 80 -26.94 -7.66 -0.45
CA LEU A 80 -27.04 -6.63 0.60
C LEU A 80 -28.36 -5.85 0.61
N GLY A 81 -29.29 -6.15 -0.32
CA GLY A 81 -30.55 -5.41 -0.48
C GLY A 81 -30.38 -4.00 -1.08
N LEU A 82 -29.31 -3.76 -1.83
CA LEU A 82 -28.95 -2.48 -2.48
C LEU A 82 -29.15 -2.46 -4.00
#